data_AF-A0AAP7CBS5-F1
#
_entry.id   AF-A0AAP7CBS5-F1
#
_cell.length_a   1.000
_cell.length_b   1.000
_cell.length_c   1.000
_cell.angle_alpha   90.00
_cell.angle_beta   90.00
_cell.angle_gamma   90.00
#
_symmetry.space_group_name_H-M   'P 1'
#
loop_
_entity.id
_entity.type
_entity.pdbx_description
1 polymer ?
#
loop_
_entity_poly.entity_id
_entity_poly.type
_entity_poly.pdbx_seq_one_letter_code
_entity_poly.pdbx_strand_id
1 'polypeptide(L)'
;MLDRIAGNLALQRLGELENGPLLTEFTRESLQSTHHYLMQDIYPWAGQIRTEEVGAMGMAMCRARYVEAELDRVMGRIAKLPVSSDDKSAAVNTIADHWSELTIVHPFRDGNSRTQRFFFDQMLRTSGWAVDWTRIDAAEAHAARYVGAATADPSFLAEVLAPGIFALDALPDNTGTLSATQGQRAGAAEIFHQMMKYRSANPGAPWRDR
;
A
#
# COMPACT_ATOMS: atom_id res chain seq x y z
N MET A 1 -14.25 -15.14 15.49
CA MET A 1 -13.74 -16.45 15.00
C MET A 1 -13.52 -16.42 13.49
N LEU A 2 -14.48 -15.94 12.70
CA LEU A 2 -14.37 -15.81 11.24
C LEU A 2 -13.26 -14.83 10.79
N ASP A 3 -13.15 -13.65 11.39
CA ASP A 3 -12.10 -12.66 11.02
C ASP A 3 -10.68 -13.19 11.26
N ARG A 4 -10.50 -14.04 12.28
CA ARG A 4 -9.22 -14.68 12.58
C ARG A 4 -8.85 -15.73 11.53
N ILE A 5 -9.83 -16.50 11.07
CA ILE A 5 -9.62 -17.52 10.02
C ILE A 5 -9.34 -16.82 8.68
N ALA A 6 -10.13 -15.80 8.33
CA ALA A 6 -9.90 -14.99 7.14
C ALA A 6 -8.52 -14.31 7.16
N GLY A 7 -8.10 -13.79 8.32
CA GLY A 7 -6.77 -13.22 8.50
C GLY A 7 -5.66 -14.24 8.24
N ASN A 8 -5.78 -15.45 8.80
CA ASN A 8 -4.79 -16.51 8.63
C ASN A 8 -4.70 -17.02 7.19
N LEU A 9 -5.83 -17.19 6.49
CA LEU A 9 -5.85 -17.62 5.08
C LEU A 9 -5.17 -16.61 4.18
N ALA A 10 -5.48 -15.31 4.34
CA ALA A 10 -4.80 -14.26 3.58
C ALA A 10 -3.30 -14.17 3.90
N LEU A 11 -2.90 -14.44 5.15
CA LEU A 11 -1.49 -14.46 5.53
C LEU A 11 -0.74 -15.62 4.86
N GLN A 12 -1.37 -16.81 4.78
CA GLN A 12 -0.80 -17.94 4.07
C GLN A 12 -0.58 -17.60 2.59
N ARG A 13 -1.61 -17.08 1.90
CA ARG A 13 -1.49 -16.68 0.48
C ARG A 13 -0.45 -15.59 0.26
N LEU A 14 -0.31 -14.66 1.20
CA LEU A 14 0.75 -13.65 1.13
C LEU A 14 2.14 -14.30 1.22
N GLY A 15 2.34 -15.24 2.14
CA GLY A 15 3.59 -15.99 2.24
C GLY A 15 3.88 -16.82 0.99
N GLU A 16 2.87 -17.40 0.35
CA GLU A 16 3.02 -18.10 -0.95
C GLU A 16 3.49 -17.14 -2.05
N LEU A 17 2.91 -15.93 -2.12
CA LEU A 17 3.33 -14.91 -3.10
C LEU A 17 4.75 -14.38 -2.83
N GLU A 18 5.12 -14.15 -1.57
CA GLU A 18 6.47 -13.69 -1.21
C GLU A 18 7.58 -14.68 -1.58
N ASN A 19 7.28 -15.97 -1.51
CA ASN A 19 8.20 -17.04 -1.91
C ASN A 19 8.05 -17.43 -3.39
N GLY A 20 7.12 -16.79 -4.10
CA GLY A 20 6.87 -17.01 -5.53
C GLY A 20 7.77 -16.16 -6.44
N PRO A 21 7.57 -16.25 -7.76
CA PRO A 21 8.23 -15.35 -8.70
C PRO A 21 7.82 -13.90 -8.45
N LEU A 22 8.74 -12.97 -8.69
CA LEU A 22 8.43 -11.54 -8.60
C LEU A 22 7.32 -11.16 -9.58
N LEU A 23 6.43 -10.28 -9.16
CA LEU A 23 5.49 -9.62 -10.06
C LEU A 23 6.25 -8.59 -10.90
N THR A 24 6.31 -8.77 -12.23
CA THR A 24 7.07 -7.89 -13.14
C THR A 24 6.23 -6.91 -13.94
N GLU A 25 4.90 -7.04 -13.88
CA GLU A 25 3.96 -6.14 -14.56
C GLU A 25 3.03 -5.49 -13.54
N PHE A 26 2.80 -4.18 -13.67
CA PHE A 26 2.03 -3.38 -12.72
C PHE A 26 0.81 -2.76 -13.41
N THR A 27 -0.07 -3.63 -13.93
CA THR A 27 -1.31 -3.28 -14.62
C THR A 27 -2.54 -3.49 -13.74
N ARG A 28 -3.71 -3.06 -14.24
CA ARG A 28 -5.01 -3.37 -13.63
C ARG A 28 -5.22 -4.87 -13.44
N GLU A 29 -4.91 -5.67 -14.46
CA GLU A 29 -5.07 -7.13 -14.45
C GLU A 29 -4.18 -7.78 -13.39
N SER A 30 -2.93 -7.32 -13.27
CA SER A 30 -2.01 -7.81 -12.23
C SER A 30 -2.50 -7.46 -10.81
N LEU A 31 -3.08 -6.27 -10.60
CA LEU A 31 -3.68 -5.88 -9.33
C LEU A 31 -4.90 -6.75 -9.00
N GLN A 32 -5.79 -6.98 -9.96
CA GLN A 32 -6.97 -7.84 -9.79
C GLN A 32 -6.58 -9.29 -9.53
N SER A 33 -5.58 -9.82 -10.23
CA SER A 33 -5.07 -11.19 -10.06
C SER A 33 -4.39 -11.36 -8.70
N THR A 34 -3.60 -10.37 -8.27
CA THR A 34 -3.03 -10.32 -6.91
C THR A 34 -4.12 -10.35 -5.86
N HIS A 35 -5.14 -9.50 -6.01
CA HIS A 35 -6.26 -9.46 -5.08
C HIS A 35 -7.03 -10.79 -5.08
N HIS A 36 -7.27 -11.36 -6.26
CA HIS A 36 -7.91 -12.67 -6.39
C HIS A 36 -7.13 -13.71 -5.58
N TYR A 37 -5.83 -13.84 -5.82
CA TYR A 37 -4.99 -14.83 -5.16
C TYR A 37 -5.01 -14.71 -3.63
N LEU A 38 -4.91 -13.48 -3.12
CA LEU A 38 -4.89 -13.20 -1.69
C LEU A 38 -6.24 -13.44 -0.98
N MET A 39 -7.36 -13.35 -1.72
CA MET A 39 -8.71 -13.30 -1.14
C MET A 39 -9.63 -14.44 -1.57
N GLN A 40 -9.22 -15.30 -2.51
CA GLN A 40 -10.04 -16.35 -3.12
C GLN A 40 -10.64 -17.33 -2.10
N ASP A 41 -9.93 -17.63 -1.01
CA ASP A 41 -10.41 -18.55 0.03
C ASP A 41 -11.34 -17.87 1.07
N ILE A 42 -11.54 -16.56 0.93
CA ILE A 42 -12.30 -15.73 1.88
C ILE A 42 -13.56 -15.16 1.23
N TYR A 43 -13.44 -14.70 -0.01
CA TYR A 43 -14.50 -13.97 -0.69
C TYR A 43 -14.78 -14.53 -2.09
N PRO A 44 -16.05 -14.78 -2.45
CA PRO A 44 -16.41 -15.22 -3.80
C PRO A 44 -16.18 -14.12 -4.86
N TRP A 45 -16.07 -12.86 -4.44
CA TRP A 45 -15.81 -11.70 -5.30
C TRP A 45 -14.31 -11.38 -5.41
N ALA A 46 -13.42 -12.25 -4.96
CA ALA A 46 -11.97 -12.01 -5.02
C ALA A 46 -11.52 -11.64 -6.45
N GLY A 47 -10.93 -10.46 -6.59
CA GLY A 47 -10.42 -9.91 -7.86
C GLY A 47 -11.43 -9.05 -8.62
N GLN A 48 -12.68 -8.97 -8.16
CA GLN A 48 -13.72 -8.17 -8.78
C GLN A 48 -13.69 -6.72 -8.27
N ILE A 49 -13.76 -5.76 -9.19
CA ILE A 49 -13.91 -4.34 -8.86
C ILE A 49 -15.26 -4.12 -8.19
N ARG A 50 -15.28 -3.32 -7.12
CA ARG A 50 -16.51 -3.07 -6.36
C ARG A 50 -17.50 -2.21 -7.14
N THR A 51 -18.78 -2.48 -6.90
CA THR A 51 -19.91 -1.69 -7.38
C THR A 51 -20.68 -0.99 -6.25
N GLU A 52 -20.25 -1.20 -5.01
CA GLU A 52 -20.80 -0.59 -3.80
C GLU A 52 -19.91 0.53 -3.26
N GLU A 53 -20.52 1.46 -2.55
CA GLU A 53 -19.81 2.50 -1.82
C GLU A 53 -19.09 1.91 -0.60
N VAL A 54 -17.86 2.35 -0.35
CA VAL A 54 -17.06 1.93 0.79
C VAL A 54 -16.40 3.14 1.43
N GLY A 55 -16.08 3.01 2.70
CA GLY A 55 -15.32 3.99 3.45
C GLY A 55 -14.23 3.33 4.28
N ALA A 56 -13.22 4.10 4.61
CA ALA A 56 -12.15 3.70 5.51
C ALA A 56 -11.70 4.93 6.29
N MET A 57 -11.24 4.77 7.53
CA MET A 57 -10.72 5.89 8.34
C MET A 57 -11.72 7.05 8.52
N GLY A 58 -13.03 6.78 8.44
CA GLY A 58 -14.07 7.83 8.51
C GLY A 58 -14.24 8.67 7.24
N MET A 59 -13.55 8.35 6.14
CA MET A 59 -13.71 8.99 4.84
C MET A 59 -14.37 8.05 3.82
N ALA A 60 -15.16 8.63 2.91
CA ALA A 60 -15.65 7.92 1.73
C ALA A 60 -14.51 7.73 0.73
N MET A 61 -14.42 6.56 0.12
CA MET A 61 -13.50 6.30 -0.99
C MET A 61 -14.08 6.82 -2.31
N CYS A 62 -13.39 6.58 -3.44
CA CYS A 62 -13.91 6.88 -4.76
C CYS A 62 -15.35 6.35 -4.94
N ARG A 63 -16.24 7.14 -5.55
CA ARG A 63 -17.62 6.67 -5.77
C ARG A 63 -17.62 5.46 -6.69
N ALA A 64 -18.42 4.44 -6.37
CA ALA A 64 -18.39 3.15 -7.05
C ALA A 64 -18.47 3.28 -8.59
N ARG A 65 -19.34 4.18 -9.09
CA ARG A 65 -19.52 4.45 -10.52
C ARG A 65 -18.28 4.99 -11.26
N TYR A 66 -17.28 5.48 -10.53
CA TYR A 66 -16.04 6.05 -11.10
C TYR A 66 -14.81 5.17 -10.87
N VAL A 67 -14.93 4.09 -10.08
CA VAL A 67 -13.78 3.27 -9.68
C VAL A 67 -13.00 2.73 -10.87
N GLU A 68 -13.70 2.23 -11.90
CA GLU A 68 -13.03 1.70 -13.09
C GLU A 68 -12.21 2.77 -13.82
N ALA A 69 -12.82 3.92 -14.12
CA ALA A 69 -12.14 5.01 -14.81
C ALA A 69 -10.97 5.59 -14.00
N GLU A 70 -11.13 5.73 -12.69
CA GLU A 70 -10.04 6.21 -11.81
C GLU A 70 -8.93 5.18 -11.64
N LEU A 71 -9.26 3.88 -11.62
CA LEU A 71 -8.24 2.83 -11.60
C LEU A 71 -7.43 2.86 -12.89
N ASP A 72 -8.07 2.97 -14.05
CA ASP A 72 -7.38 3.06 -15.33
C ASP A 72 -6.49 4.33 -15.40
N ARG A 73 -6.97 5.47 -14.87
CA ARG A 73 -6.17 6.70 -14.75
C ARG A 73 -4.92 6.49 -13.90
N VAL A 74 -5.06 5.90 -12.71
CA VAL A 74 -3.95 5.65 -11.78
C VAL A 74 -2.96 4.64 -12.36
N MET A 75 -3.43 3.55 -12.97
CA MET A 75 -2.56 2.58 -13.65
C MET A 75 -1.80 3.21 -14.83
N GLY A 76 -2.47 4.10 -15.59
CA GLY A 76 -1.82 4.88 -16.63
C GLY A 76 -0.75 5.84 -16.12
N ARG A 77 -0.90 6.40 -14.90
CA ARG A 77 0.15 7.19 -14.23
C ARG A 77 1.32 6.32 -13.78
N ILE A 78 1.04 5.17 -13.15
CA ILE A 78 2.06 4.20 -12.71
C ILE A 78 2.95 3.79 -13.89
N ALA A 79 2.36 3.49 -15.06
CA ALA A 79 3.12 3.12 -16.25
C ALA A 79 4.00 4.25 -16.82
N LYS A 80 3.61 5.52 -16.65
CA LYS A 80 4.32 6.69 -17.19
C LYS A 80 5.40 7.24 -16.27
N LEU A 81 5.28 6.98 -14.96
CA LEU A 81 6.21 7.46 -13.95
C LEU A 81 6.79 6.26 -13.19
N PRO A 82 7.82 5.59 -13.77
CA PRO A 82 8.43 4.42 -13.14
C PRO A 82 9.21 4.82 -11.88
N VAL A 83 9.37 3.86 -10.97
CA VAL A 83 10.20 4.01 -9.78
C VAL A 83 11.67 4.05 -10.21
N SER A 84 12.41 5.07 -9.77
CA SER A 84 13.85 5.19 -10.02
C SER A 84 14.59 3.99 -9.43
N SER A 85 15.61 3.48 -10.14
CA SER A 85 16.42 2.34 -9.71
C SER A 85 17.73 2.73 -8.99
N ASP A 86 18.04 4.02 -8.93
CA ASP A 86 19.34 4.56 -8.51
C ASP A 86 19.25 5.73 -7.53
N ASP A 87 18.12 6.43 -7.49
CA ASP A 87 17.82 7.47 -6.50
C ASP A 87 16.74 6.98 -5.52
N LYS A 88 17.17 6.66 -4.29
CA LYS A 88 16.29 6.20 -3.22
C LYS A 88 15.19 7.21 -2.90
N SER A 89 15.51 8.50 -2.88
CA SER A 89 14.55 9.54 -2.54
C SER A 89 13.47 9.63 -3.61
N ALA A 90 13.88 9.65 -4.88
CA ALA A 90 12.95 9.61 -6.01
C ALA A 90 12.08 8.34 -5.98
N ALA A 91 12.68 7.16 -5.76
CA ALA A 91 11.97 5.89 -5.68
C ALA A 91 10.89 5.87 -4.58
N VAL A 92 11.24 6.31 -3.36
CA VAL A 92 10.33 6.38 -2.22
C VAL A 92 9.19 7.36 -2.49
N ASN A 93 9.49 8.53 -3.04
CA ASN A 93 8.48 9.55 -3.35
C ASN A 93 7.50 9.07 -4.43
N THR A 94 7.99 8.42 -5.49
CA THR A 94 7.14 7.85 -6.55
C THR A 94 6.22 6.76 -6.02
N ILE A 95 6.74 5.84 -5.18
CA ILE A 95 5.90 4.81 -4.55
C ILE A 95 4.84 5.44 -3.63
N ALA A 96 5.23 6.43 -2.83
CA ALA A 96 4.30 7.08 -1.92
C ALA A 96 3.16 7.81 -2.65
N ASP A 97 3.47 8.48 -3.78
CA ASP A 97 2.47 9.10 -4.66
C ASP A 97 1.50 8.06 -5.24
N HIS A 98 2.03 7.04 -5.93
CA HIS A 98 1.22 5.98 -6.53
C HIS A 98 0.36 5.24 -5.52
N TRP A 99 0.89 4.97 -4.32
CA TRP A 99 0.16 4.29 -3.27
C TRP A 99 -0.94 5.15 -2.66
N SER A 100 -0.70 6.46 -2.50
CA SER A 100 -1.71 7.39 -2.02
C SER A 100 -2.87 7.52 -3.03
N GLU A 101 -2.57 7.64 -4.33
CA GLU A 101 -3.57 7.67 -5.40
C GLU A 101 -4.38 6.37 -5.46
N LEU A 102 -3.73 5.19 -5.42
CA LEU A 102 -4.44 3.91 -5.44
C LEU A 102 -5.24 3.67 -4.15
N THR A 103 -4.85 4.29 -3.03
CA THR A 103 -5.58 4.21 -1.76
C THR A 103 -6.96 4.85 -1.85
N ILE A 104 -7.10 6.02 -2.50
CA ILE A 104 -8.40 6.69 -2.64
C ILE A 104 -9.31 6.01 -3.66
N VAL A 105 -8.75 5.41 -4.72
CA VAL A 105 -9.52 4.60 -5.69
C VAL A 105 -10.19 3.43 -4.98
N HIS A 106 -9.43 2.73 -4.13
CA HIS A 106 -9.92 1.66 -3.28
C HIS A 106 -10.75 0.61 -4.05
N PRO A 107 -10.15 -0.07 -5.05
CA PRO A 107 -10.91 -0.73 -6.11
C PRO A 107 -11.75 -1.95 -5.67
N PHE A 108 -11.47 -2.54 -4.51
CA PHE A 108 -12.13 -3.76 -4.03
C PHE A 108 -13.03 -3.49 -2.82
N ARG A 109 -13.95 -4.40 -2.51
CA ARG A 109 -14.85 -4.29 -1.34
C ARG A 109 -14.11 -4.36 0.00
N ASP A 110 -13.15 -5.28 0.10
CA ASP A 110 -12.15 -5.42 1.18
C ASP A 110 -10.89 -6.02 0.54
N GLY A 111 -9.78 -6.15 1.27
CA GLY A 111 -8.53 -6.72 0.77
C GLY A 111 -7.58 -5.69 0.13
N ASN A 112 -8.01 -4.43 0.00
CA ASN A 112 -7.23 -3.35 -0.62
C ASN A 112 -5.85 -3.17 0.01
N SER A 113 -5.76 -3.05 1.34
CA SER A 113 -4.46 -2.82 2.00
C SER A 113 -3.47 -3.96 1.80
N ARG A 114 -3.95 -5.22 1.83
CA ARG A 114 -3.11 -6.41 1.64
C ARG A 114 -2.58 -6.47 0.21
N THR A 115 -3.47 -6.25 -0.75
CA THR A 115 -3.15 -6.22 -2.18
C THR A 115 -2.15 -5.12 -2.50
N GLN A 116 -2.43 -3.89 -2.05
CA GLN A 116 -1.54 -2.74 -2.34
C GLN A 116 -0.17 -2.90 -1.68
N ARG A 117 -0.11 -3.41 -0.44
CA ARG A 117 1.17 -3.69 0.24
C ARG A 117 2.05 -4.62 -0.59
N PHE A 118 1.50 -5.74 -1.04
CA PHE A 118 2.23 -6.67 -1.90
C PHE A 118 2.59 -6.01 -3.24
N PHE A 119 1.64 -5.35 -3.89
CA PHE A 119 1.85 -4.70 -5.18
C PHE A 119 3.01 -3.69 -5.17
N PHE A 120 3.08 -2.83 -4.16
CA PHE A 120 4.15 -1.83 -4.05
C PHE A 120 5.46 -2.40 -3.47
N ASP A 121 5.42 -3.45 -2.65
CA ASP A 121 6.61 -4.23 -2.30
C ASP A 121 7.27 -4.79 -3.56
N GLN A 122 6.49 -5.44 -4.42
CA GLN A 122 7.00 -6.03 -5.66
C GLN A 122 7.53 -4.96 -6.60
N MET A 123 6.86 -3.81 -6.73
CA MET A 123 7.32 -2.69 -7.54
C MET A 123 8.71 -2.19 -7.13
N LEU A 124 8.92 -1.97 -5.81
CA LEU A 124 10.22 -1.62 -5.27
C LEU A 124 11.29 -2.69 -5.60
N ARG A 125 10.96 -3.96 -5.37
CA ARG A 125 11.87 -5.09 -5.62
C ARG A 125 12.27 -5.21 -7.08
N THR A 126 11.32 -5.10 -8.00
CA THR A 126 11.60 -5.15 -9.45
C THR A 126 12.35 -3.92 -9.95
N SER A 127 12.26 -2.80 -9.25
CA SER A 127 13.01 -1.58 -9.56
C SER A 127 14.42 -1.56 -8.95
N GLY A 128 14.87 -2.67 -8.33
CA GLY A 128 16.23 -2.77 -7.80
C GLY A 128 16.39 -2.32 -6.35
N TRP A 129 15.30 -2.28 -5.57
CA TRP A 129 15.35 -1.96 -4.15
C TRP A 129 15.02 -3.17 -3.30
N ALA A 130 15.71 -3.30 -2.18
CA ALA A 130 15.32 -4.23 -1.12
C ALA A 130 14.43 -3.52 -0.09
N VAL A 131 13.49 -4.29 0.50
CA VAL A 131 12.56 -3.78 1.52
C VAL A 131 12.63 -4.63 2.78
N ASP A 132 12.94 -3.99 3.91
CA ASP A 132 12.85 -4.53 5.25
C ASP A 132 11.60 -3.95 5.95
N TRP A 133 10.55 -4.76 5.99
CA TRP A 133 9.27 -4.33 6.54
C TRP A 133 9.30 -4.14 8.06
N THR A 134 10.28 -4.72 8.79
CA THR A 134 10.40 -4.53 10.25
C THR A 134 10.82 -3.11 10.63
N ARG A 135 11.39 -2.35 9.69
CA ARG A 135 11.79 -0.95 9.87
C ARG A 135 10.71 0.05 9.46
N ILE A 136 9.56 -0.44 9.01
CA ILE A 136 8.42 0.39 8.62
C ILE A 136 7.33 0.16 9.66
N ASP A 137 6.96 1.22 10.39
CA ASP A 137 5.82 1.13 11.28
C ASP A 137 4.54 0.92 10.44
N ALA A 138 3.94 -0.26 10.61
CA ALA A 138 2.83 -0.68 9.79
C ALA A 138 1.54 0.13 10.03
N ALA A 139 1.37 0.69 11.23
CA ALA A 139 0.24 1.53 11.58
C ALA A 139 0.44 2.96 11.05
N GLU A 140 1.64 3.54 11.18
CA GLU A 140 2.00 4.82 10.57
C GLU A 140 1.87 4.74 9.04
N ALA A 141 2.39 3.68 8.39
CA ALA A 141 2.31 3.56 6.94
C ALA A 141 0.86 3.43 6.45
N HIS A 142 0.03 2.69 7.21
CA HIS A 142 -1.38 2.55 6.91
C HIS A 142 -2.14 3.87 7.07
N ALA A 143 -1.82 4.68 8.09
CA ALA A 143 -2.40 6.00 8.29
C ALA A 143 -1.92 6.98 7.20
N ALA A 144 -0.62 7.06 6.97
CA ALA A 144 0.02 8.03 6.08
C ALA A 144 -0.47 7.92 4.63
N ARG A 145 -0.71 6.71 4.11
CA ARG A 145 -1.31 6.55 2.77
C ARG A 145 -2.72 7.14 2.65
N TYR A 146 -3.50 7.14 3.73
CA TYR A 146 -4.82 7.79 3.74
C TYR A 146 -4.71 9.30 3.90
N VAL A 147 -3.69 9.80 4.61
CA VAL A 147 -3.38 11.24 4.65
C VAL A 147 -3.00 11.72 3.25
N GLY A 148 -2.13 10.99 2.54
CA GLY A 148 -1.79 11.28 1.15
C GLY A 148 -3.01 11.25 0.24
N ALA A 149 -3.85 10.22 0.35
CA ALA A 149 -5.12 10.11 -0.37
C ALA A 149 -6.07 11.30 -0.12
N ALA A 150 -6.17 11.78 1.12
CA ALA A 150 -7.08 12.86 1.49
C ALA A 150 -6.54 14.26 1.15
N THR A 151 -5.22 14.42 1.08
CA THR A 151 -4.57 15.74 0.95
C THR A 151 -3.82 15.95 -0.35
N ALA A 152 -3.75 14.91 -1.20
CA ALA A 152 -2.94 14.88 -2.42
C ALA A 152 -1.45 15.21 -2.18
N ASP A 153 -0.95 14.91 -0.98
CA ASP A 153 0.45 15.07 -0.63
C ASP A 153 0.96 13.82 0.11
N PRO A 154 1.79 12.99 -0.55
CA PRO A 154 2.24 11.69 -0.04
C PRO A 154 3.46 11.77 0.88
N SER A 155 3.95 12.97 1.24
CA SER A 155 5.21 13.16 1.98
C SER A 155 5.29 12.34 3.27
N PHE A 156 4.21 12.25 4.05
CA PHE A 156 4.21 11.44 5.27
C PHE A 156 4.39 9.95 4.99
N LEU A 157 3.83 9.45 3.88
CA LEU A 157 4.02 8.06 3.51
C LEU A 157 5.46 7.81 3.08
N ALA A 158 6.05 8.74 2.31
CA ALA A 158 7.46 8.67 1.93
C ALA A 158 8.39 8.61 3.16
N GLU A 159 8.17 9.48 4.14
CA GLU A 159 8.94 9.50 5.40
C GLU A 159 8.81 8.22 6.22
N VAL A 160 7.65 7.56 6.17
CA VAL A 160 7.41 6.31 6.89
C VAL A 160 8.04 5.11 6.18
N LEU A 161 8.08 5.11 4.85
CA LEU A 161 8.66 4.02 4.05
C LEU A 161 10.20 4.09 4.00
N ALA A 162 10.78 5.29 3.95
CA ALA A 162 12.21 5.50 3.71
C ALA A 162 13.17 4.69 4.62
N PRO A 163 12.90 4.48 5.92
CA PRO A 163 13.78 3.68 6.79
C PRO A 163 13.86 2.20 6.44
N GLY A 164 12.86 1.65 5.73
CA GLY A 164 12.80 0.25 5.35
C GLY A 164 13.28 -0.07 3.93
N ILE A 165 13.66 0.94 3.14
CA ILE A 165 14.06 0.75 1.73
C ILE A 165 15.59 0.86 1.62
N PHE A 166 16.23 -0.10 0.96
CA PHE A 166 17.69 -0.21 0.85
C PHE A 166 18.10 -0.54 -0.58
N ALA A 167 19.32 -0.14 -0.96
CA ALA A 167 19.97 -0.73 -2.13
C ALA A 167 20.12 -2.24 -1.92
N LEU A 168 20.06 -3.03 -3.00
CA LEU A 168 20.09 -4.51 -2.93
C LEU A 168 21.33 -5.05 -2.21
N ASP A 169 22.48 -4.40 -2.38
CA ASP A 169 23.77 -4.76 -1.78
C ASP A 169 23.97 -4.22 -0.36
N ALA A 170 23.04 -3.39 0.13
CA ALA A 170 23.08 -2.76 1.44
C ALA A 170 21.98 -3.27 2.38
N LEU A 171 21.30 -4.35 2.00
CA LEU A 171 20.24 -4.93 2.80
C LEU A 171 20.82 -5.58 4.08
N PRO A 172 20.35 -5.21 5.29
CA PRO A 172 20.86 -5.80 6.53
C PRO A 172 20.58 -7.30 6.65
N ASP A 173 21.42 -8.02 7.39
CA ASP A 173 21.11 -9.39 7.79
C ASP A 173 19.80 -9.44 8.61
N ASN A 174 18.99 -10.48 8.43
CA ASN A 174 17.70 -10.71 9.12
C ASN A 174 16.57 -9.71 8.80
N THR A 175 16.44 -9.27 7.56
CA THR A 175 15.30 -8.42 7.16
C THR A 175 13.95 -9.08 7.34
N GLY A 176 12.97 -8.28 7.76
CA GLY A 176 11.59 -8.71 7.88
C GLY A 176 10.87 -8.79 6.54
N THR A 177 10.09 -9.85 6.39
CA THR A 177 9.15 -10.03 5.28
C THR A 177 7.90 -9.15 5.45
N LEU A 178 7.19 -8.93 4.36
CA LEU A 178 5.92 -8.22 4.38
C LEU A 178 4.89 -8.99 5.22
N SER A 179 4.83 -10.32 5.10
CA SER A 179 3.98 -11.19 5.92
C SER A 179 4.26 -11.08 7.42
N ALA A 180 5.51 -10.86 7.83
CA ALA A 180 5.89 -10.76 9.25
C ALA A 180 5.28 -9.54 9.94
N THR A 181 4.99 -8.46 9.19
CA THR A 181 4.37 -7.24 9.71
C THR A 181 2.89 -7.13 9.39
N GLN A 182 2.33 -8.13 8.71
CA GLN A 182 0.93 -8.12 8.29
C GLN A 182 0.01 -8.20 9.51
N GLY A 183 -0.97 -7.28 9.55
CA GLY A 183 -1.93 -7.22 10.67
C GLY A 183 -1.50 -6.35 11.85
N GLN A 184 -0.26 -5.84 11.89
CA GLN A 184 0.23 -4.91 12.92
C GLN A 184 -0.24 -3.47 12.67
N ARG A 185 -1.57 -3.25 12.64
CA ARG A 185 -2.19 -1.95 12.30
C ARG A 185 -3.06 -1.38 13.43
N ALA A 186 -2.90 -1.91 14.64
CA ALA A 186 -3.60 -1.39 15.81
C ALA A 186 -3.26 0.10 15.99
N GLY A 187 -4.27 0.92 16.26
CA GLY A 187 -4.09 2.36 16.44
C GLY A 187 -3.95 3.18 15.15
N ALA A 188 -3.91 2.57 13.96
CA ALA A 188 -3.75 3.32 12.71
C ALA A 188 -4.84 4.40 12.50
N ALA A 189 -6.07 4.14 12.94
CA ALA A 189 -7.16 5.13 12.92
C ALA A 189 -6.81 6.37 13.75
N GLU A 190 -6.31 6.19 14.98
CA GLU A 190 -5.90 7.30 15.84
C GLU A 190 -4.72 8.07 15.22
N ILE A 191 -3.70 7.35 14.74
CA ILE A 191 -2.53 7.96 14.07
C ILE A 191 -2.96 8.79 12.86
N PHE A 192 -3.91 8.32 12.06
CA PHE A 192 -4.45 9.07 10.93
C PHE A 192 -5.06 10.41 11.36
N HIS A 193 -5.88 10.44 12.41
CA HIS A 193 -6.46 11.70 12.89
C HIS A 193 -5.38 12.64 13.42
N GLN A 194 -4.36 12.12 14.09
CA GLN A 194 -3.21 12.89 14.56
C GLN A 194 -2.43 13.50 13.38
N MET A 195 -2.12 12.70 12.35
CA MET A 195 -1.43 13.16 11.15
C MET A 195 -2.25 14.22 10.40
N MET A 196 -3.56 14.02 10.24
CA MET A 196 -4.44 15.02 9.60
C MET A 196 -4.45 16.34 10.37
N LYS A 197 -4.56 16.28 11.70
CA LYS A 197 -4.51 17.46 12.57
C LYS A 197 -3.16 18.18 12.47
N TYR A 198 -2.07 17.43 12.55
CA TYR A 198 -0.72 17.97 12.44
C TYR A 198 -0.48 18.65 11.10
N ARG A 199 -0.85 18.00 10.00
CA ARG A 199 -0.73 18.53 8.64
C ARG A 199 -1.54 19.80 8.44
N SER A 200 -2.76 19.84 8.96
CA SER A 200 -3.59 21.05 8.90
C SER A 200 -2.97 22.21 9.69
N ALA A 201 -2.27 21.94 10.78
CA ALA A 201 -1.62 22.96 11.60
C ALA A 201 -0.24 23.37 11.07
N ASN A 202 0.45 22.48 10.35
CA ASN A 202 1.82 22.68 9.86
C ASN A 202 1.93 22.31 8.37
N PRO A 203 1.36 23.11 7.45
CA PRO A 203 1.40 22.80 6.02
C PRO A 203 2.84 22.66 5.50
N GLY A 204 3.13 21.51 4.87
CA GLY A 204 4.46 21.20 4.31
C GLY A 204 5.52 20.79 5.33
N ALA A 205 5.22 20.77 6.63
CA ALA A 205 6.16 20.29 7.64
C ALA A 205 6.22 18.74 7.65
N PRO A 206 7.40 18.13 7.84
CA PRO A 206 7.57 16.69 7.98
C PRO A 206 6.80 16.10 9.17
N TRP A 207 6.26 14.88 9.04
CA TRP A 207 5.59 14.19 10.16
C TRP A 207 6.56 13.81 11.29
N ARG A 208 7.84 13.66 10.95
CA ARG A 208 8.90 13.38 11.94
C ARG A 208 9.20 14.55 12.88
N ASP A 209 8.71 15.76 12.59
CA ASP A 209 8.91 16.96 13.41
C ASP A 209 7.80 17.20 14.45
N ARG A 210 6.94 16.19 14.70
CA ARG A 210 5.80 16.26 15.61
C ARG A 210 6.13 16.24 17.10
#